data_AF-A0A1Q3MSV4-F1
#
_entry.id   AF-A0A1Q3MSV4-F1
#
_cell.length_a   1.000
_cell.length_b   1.000
_cell.length_c   1.000
_cell.angle_alpha   90.00
_cell.angle_beta   90.00
_cell.angle_gamma   90.00
#
_symmetry.space_group_name_H-M   'P 1'
#
loop_
_entity.id
_entity.type
_entity.pdbx_description
1 polymer ?
#
loop_
_entity_poly.entity_id
_entity_poly.type
_entity_poly.pdbx_seq_one_letter_code
_entity_poly.pdbx_strand_id
1 'polypeptide(L)'
;MTKQNKMLKWVLAATLLVATQTAFAAESVKKTRYGQVQIKVSPETGQETLYFNHKMVLPKIEGNNGLSIEGIYQLHMDDVVLVQDIGGSGCPIQLNFVKISPNQKVTVSPVFGSCSDLIKVSAKPNQIIVTMPDFMGAPESEEQERKVAQKKMIYSYDGKLLKENGKLLLQE
;
A
#
# COMPACT_ATOMS: atom_id res chain seq x y z
N MET A 1 -63.81 -46.36 -25.44
CA MET A 1 -62.74 -45.54 -26.04
C MET A 1 -63.26 -44.14 -26.25
N THR A 2 -62.92 -43.20 -25.35
CA THR A 2 -63.14 -41.76 -25.59
C THR A 2 -62.13 -40.97 -24.75
N LYS A 3 -61.54 -39.96 -25.40
CA LYS A 3 -60.33 -39.24 -25.03
C LYS A 3 -60.72 -37.80 -24.66
N GLN A 4 -60.37 -37.31 -23.46
CA GLN A 4 -60.26 -35.87 -23.17
C GLN A 4 -59.26 -35.68 -22.03
N ASN A 5 -58.05 -35.19 -22.26
CA ASN A 5 -57.54 -33.83 -22.58
C ASN A 5 -57.07 -33.07 -21.33
N LYS A 6 -55.76 -32.81 -21.35
CA LYS A 6 -54.95 -32.10 -20.35
C LYS A 6 -55.34 -30.62 -20.29
N MET A 7 -55.46 -30.07 -19.09
CA MET A 7 -55.28 -28.64 -18.75
C MET A 7 -54.96 -28.61 -17.24
N LEU A 8 -53.69 -28.57 -16.84
CA LEU A 8 -52.88 -27.36 -16.67
C LEU A 8 -53.46 -26.41 -15.59
N LYS A 9 -52.83 -26.40 -14.41
CA LYS A 9 -52.51 -25.21 -13.60
C LYS A 9 -51.77 -25.63 -12.32
N TRP A 10 -50.43 -25.70 -12.41
CA TRP A 10 -49.57 -25.62 -11.24
C TRP A 10 -49.15 -24.15 -11.10
N VAL A 11 -49.62 -23.48 -10.05
CA VAL A 11 -49.15 -22.14 -9.70
C VAL A 11 -47.95 -22.34 -8.76
N LEU A 12 -46.74 -22.19 -9.30
CA LEU A 12 -45.52 -22.08 -8.49
C LEU A 12 -45.33 -20.60 -8.12
N ALA A 13 -45.50 -20.29 -6.84
CA ALA A 13 -45.14 -18.99 -6.28
C ALA A 13 -43.61 -18.91 -6.18
N ALA A 14 -42.99 -18.02 -6.97
CA ALA A 14 -41.56 -17.74 -6.89
C ALA A 14 -41.30 -16.70 -5.79
N THR A 15 -40.81 -17.13 -4.63
CA THR A 15 -40.25 -16.24 -3.62
C THR A 15 -38.87 -15.75 -4.08
N LEU A 16 -38.78 -14.48 -4.48
CA LEU A 16 -37.50 -13.80 -4.68
C LEU A 16 -36.84 -13.54 -3.31
N LEU A 17 -35.81 -14.32 -2.98
CA LEU A 17 -34.82 -13.94 -1.97
C LEU A 17 -33.93 -12.84 -2.56
N VAL A 18 -34.11 -11.61 -2.09
CA VAL A 18 -33.17 -10.51 -2.36
C VAL A 18 -31.94 -10.73 -1.48
N ALA A 19 -30.89 -11.33 -2.03
CA ALA A 19 -29.59 -11.40 -1.37
C ALA A 19 -28.96 -10.00 -1.42
N THR A 20 -28.96 -9.30 -0.27
CA THR A 20 -28.19 -8.08 -0.10
C THR A 20 -26.71 -8.42 -0.12
N GLN A 21 -26.06 -8.23 -1.26
CA GLN A 21 -24.62 -8.33 -1.38
C GLN A 21 -23.99 -7.07 -0.78
N THR A 22 -23.60 -7.13 0.49
CA THR A 22 -22.71 -6.12 1.07
C THR A 22 -21.31 -6.35 0.49
N ALA A 23 -20.91 -5.50 -0.45
CA ALA A 23 -19.54 -5.45 -0.93
C ALA A 23 -18.65 -4.92 0.22
N PHE A 24 -18.05 -5.83 0.99
CA PHE A 24 -16.93 -5.45 1.86
C PHE A 24 -15.77 -5.05 0.94
N ALA A 25 -15.32 -3.81 1.06
CA ALA A 25 -14.10 -3.35 0.39
C ALA A 25 -12.97 -4.35 0.68
N ALA A 26 -12.31 -4.82 -0.37
CA ALA A 26 -11.34 -5.90 -0.26
C ALA A 26 -10.15 -5.46 0.61
N GLU A 27 -10.10 -5.94 1.86
CA GLU A 27 -8.96 -5.75 2.75
C GLU A 27 -7.69 -6.34 2.11
N SER A 28 -6.64 -5.53 1.97
CA SER A 28 -5.37 -6.02 1.42
C SER A 28 -4.57 -6.73 2.51
N VAL A 29 -4.63 -8.06 2.55
CA VAL A 29 -3.85 -8.88 3.50
C VAL A 29 -2.59 -9.41 2.81
N LYS A 30 -1.40 -9.17 3.38
CA LYS A 30 -0.13 -9.74 2.92
C LYS A 30 0.60 -10.44 4.06
N LYS A 31 1.24 -11.58 3.76
CA LYS A 31 1.98 -12.37 4.76
C LYS A 31 3.45 -11.98 4.80
N THR A 32 4.00 -11.95 6.01
CA THR A 32 5.43 -11.84 6.32
C THR A 32 5.88 -13.17 6.98
N ARG A 33 7.18 -13.34 7.22
CA ARG A 33 7.72 -14.46 8.01
C ARG A 33 7.23 -14.46 9.46
N TYR A 34 6.78 -13.31 9.96
CA TYR A 34 6.48 -13.08 11.38
C TYR A 34 5.01 -12.75 11.66
N GLY A 35 4.16 -12.78 10.63
CA GLY A 35 2.73 -12.50 10.77
C GLY A 35 2.10 -12.02 9.47
N GLN A 36 1.09 -11.17 9.59
CA GLN A 36 0.42 -10.57 8.45
C GLN A 36 0.24 -9.07 8.64
N VAL A 37 0.46 -8.33 7.56
CA VAL A 37 0.10 -6.91 7.44
C VAL A 37 -1.22 -6.79 6.69
N GLN A 38 -2.03 -5.84 7.13
CA GLN A 38 -3.38 -5.62 6.62
C GLN A 38 -3.63 -4.12 6.50
N ILE A 39 -4.24 -3.71 5.41
CA ILE A 39 -4.82 -2.36 5.29
C ILE A 39 -6.31 -2.49 5.52
N LYS A 40 -6.83 -1.69 6.45
CA LYS A 40 -8.24 -1.66 6.83
C LYS A 40 -8.68 -0.23 7.05
N VAL A 41 -9.96 0.05 6.83
CA VAL A 41 -10.54 1.33 7.22
C VAL A 41 -10.59 1.41 8.75
N SER A 42 -9.92 2.41 9.31
CA SER A 42 -9.97 2.71 10.74
C SER A 42 -11.39 3.17 11.10
N PRO A 43 -12.05 2.55 12.09
CA PRO A 43 -13.39 2.97 12.53
C PRO A 43 -13.36 4.35 13.21
N GLU A 44 -12.20 4.80 13.69
CA GLU A 44 -12.04 6.07 14.38
C GLU A 44 -11.94 7.25 13.42
N THR A 45 -11.25 7.07 12.30
CA THR A 45 -10.91 8.14 11.34
C THR A 45 -11.59 7.99 9.99
N GLY A 46 -12.12 6.80 9.67
CA GLY A 46 -12.66 6.48 8.35
C GLY A 46 -11.60 6.35 7.25
N GLN A 47 -10.31 6.44 7.59
CA GLN A 47 -9.19 6.35 6.65
C GLN A 47 -8.59 4.95 6.61
N GLU A 48 -8.02 4.56 5.48
CA GLU A 48 -7.23 3.33 5.38
C GLU A 48 -6.00 3.42 6.29
N THR A 49 -5.79 2.42 7.14
CA THR A 49 -4.72 2.37 8.14
C THR A 49 -4.01 1.03 8.08
N LEU A 50 -2.71 1.02 8.35
CA LEU A 50 -1.90 -0.19 8.42
C LEU A 50 -1.99 -0.90 9.77
N TYR A 51 -2.22 -2.21 9.72
CA TYR A 51 -2.22 -3.11 10.87
C TYR A 51 -1.21 -4.23 10.68
N PHE A 52 -0.58 -4.66 11.77
CA PHE A 52 0.22 -5.88 11.87
C PHE A 52 -0.35 -6.79 12.96
N ASN A 53 -0.66 -8.05 12.61
CA ASN A 53 -1.30 -9.01 13.52
C ASN A 53 -2.50 -8.42 14.29
N HIS A 54 -3.37 -7.69 13.57
CA HIS A 54 -4.58 -7.02 14.08
C HIS A 54 -4.33 -5.83 15.03
N LYS A 55 -3.07 -5.43 15.23
CA LYS A 55 -2.71 -4.22 15.98
C LYS A 55 -2.33 -3.12 15.01
N MET A 56 -2.79 -1.90 15.29
CA MET A 56 -2.39 -0.73 14.52
C MET A 56 -0.87 -0.56 14.59
N VAL A 57 -0.23 -0.30 13.45
CA VAL A 57 1.20 0.02 13.40
C VAL A 57 1.42 1.43 13.97
N LEU A 58 2.46 1.58 14.79
CA LEU A 58 2.84 2.87 15.39
C LEU A 58 4.27 3.27 14.99
N PRO A 59 4.54 4.56 14.67
CA PRO A 59 3.55 5.63 14.46
C PRO A 59 2.52 5.27 13.38
N LYS A 60 1.33 5.87 13.51
CA LYS A 60 0.18 5.58 12.66
C LYS A 60 0.52 5.91 11.20
N ILE A 61 0.15 5.02 10.29
CA ILE A 61 0.26 5.24 8.84
C ILE A 61 -1.17 5.19 8.29
N GLU A 62 -1.67 6.33 7.85
CA GLU A 62 -2.99 6.47 7.21
C GLU A 62 -2.83 6.90 5.77
N GLY A 63 -3.69 6.37 4.91
CA GLY A 63 -3.81 6.82 3.53
C GLY A 63 -4.65 8.09 3.45
N ASN A 64 -4.17 9.10 2.73
CA ASN A 64 -4.91 10.32 2.45
C ASN A 64 -6.05 10.04 1.45
N ASN A 65 -5.72 9.54 0.26
CA ASN A 65 -6.71 9.02 -0.71
C ASN A 65 -6.72 7.48 -0.77
N GLY A 66 -5.71 6.84 -0.19
CA GLY A 66 -5.60 5.39 -0.13
C GLY A 66 -4.22 4.98 0.39
N LEU A 67 -4.10 3.71 0.74
CA LEU A 67 -2.88 3.11 1.23
C LEU A 67 -2.61 1.82 0.45
N SER A 68 -1.36 1.61 0.03
CA SER A 68 -0.95 0.40 -0.68
C SER A 68 0.30 -0.24 -0.07
N ILE A 69 0.43 -1.55 -0.27
CA ILE A 69 1.64 -2.31 0.05
C ILE A 69 2.39 -2.58 -1.25
N GLU A 70 3.45 -1.82 -1.48
CA GLU A 70 4.28 -1.91 -2.69
C GLU A 70 5.12 -3.19 -2.72
N GLY A 71 5.52 -3.67 -1.54
CA GLY A 71 6.28 -4.90 -1.45
C GLY A 71 6.66 -5.31 -0.03
N ILE A 72 7.11 -6.55 0.09
CA ILE A 72 7.69 -7.10 1.32
C ILE A 72 9.07 -7.64 0.95
N TYR A 73 10.09 -7.16 1.65
CA TYR A 73 11.49 -7.45 1.39
C TYR A 73 12.14 -8.05 2.62
N GLN A 74 13.10 -8.95 2.42
CA GLN A 74 13.89 -9.51 3.50
C GLN A 74 15.16 -8.69 3.68
N LEU A 75 15.38 -8.23 4.90
CA LEU A 75 16.57 -7.52 5.32
C LEU A 75 17.18 -8.27 6.49
N HIS A 76 18.16 -9.13 6.21
CA HIS A 76 18.65 -10.15 7.14
C HIS A 76 17.49 -10.99 7.72
N MET A 77 17.33 -10.93 9.04
CA MET A 77 16.28 -11.62 9.79
C MET A 77 15.04 -10.75 9.99
N ASP A 78 14.99 -9.54 9.45
CA ASP A 78 13.82 -8.68 9.52
C ASP A 78 13.06 -8.76 8.19
N ASP A 79 11.74 -8.65 8.25
CA ASP A 79 10.92 -8.33 7.08
C ASP A 79 10.65 -6.83 7.04
N VAL A 80 10.74 -6.23 5.86
CA VAL A 80 10.49 -4.80 5.65
C VAL A 80 9.36 -4.67 4.63
N VAL A 81 8.26 -4.09 5.06
CA VAL A 81 7.13 -3.76 4.20
C VAL A 81 7.32 -2.33 3.69
N LEU A 82 7.29 -2.14 2.38
CA LEU A 82 7.22 -0.81 1.78
C LEU A 82 5.75 -0.46 1.62
N VAL A 83 5.34 0.60 2.32
CA VAL A 83 3.94 1.06 2.35
C VAL A 83 3.90 2.42 1.70
N GLN A 84 2.90 2.62 0.86
CA GLN A 84 2.68 3.87 0.13
C GLN A 84 1.37 4.50 0.59
N ASP A 85 1.46 5.74 1.05
CA ASP A 85 0.32 6.65 1.13
C ASP A 85 0.13 7.32 -0.24
N ILE A 86 -1.06 7.12 -0.79
CA ILE A 86 -1.51 7.70 -2.05
C ILE A 86 -2.13 9.07 -1.71
N GLY A 87 -1.33 10.12 -1.90
CA GLY A 87 -1.65 11.52 -1.61
C GLY A 87 -2.53 12.23 -2.64
N GLY A 88 -2.86 13.49 -2.35
CA GLY A 88 -3.72 14.38 -3.14
C GLY A 88 -3.03 15.19 -4.25
N SER A 89 -3.66 16.28 -4.68
CA SER A 89 -3.36 17.00 -5.94
C SER A 89 -1.99 17.70 -6.04
N GLY A 90 -1.20 17.75 -4.95
CA GLY A 90 0.06 18.51 -4.91
C GLY A 90 1.34 17.67 -5.08
N CYS A 91 1.37 16.43 -4.57
CA CYS A 91 2.51 15.50 -4.67
C CYS A 91 2.06 14.12 -4.13
N PRO A 92 1.83 13.11 -4.98
CA PRO A 92 0.94 12.00 -4.61
C PRO A 92 1.59 10.81 -3.89
N ILE A 93 2.91 10.75 -3.69
CA ILE A 93 3.54 9.51 -3.22
C ILE A 93 4.42 9.75 -2.00
N GLN A 94 3.92 9.29 -0.85
CA GLN A 94 4.67 9.18 0.39
C GLN A 94 4.85 7.70 0.73
N LEU A 95 6.04 7.37 1.23
CA LEU A 95 6.47 6.01 1.51
C LEU A 95 6.97 5.90 2.95
N ASN A 96 6.74 4.74 3.54
CA ASN A 96 7.37 4.32 4.79
C ASN A 96 7.90 2.89 4.66
N PHE A 97 9.04 2.63 5.28
CA PHE A 97 9.46 1.27 5.59
C PHE A 97 8.90 0.85 6.95
N VAL A 98 8.16 -0.24 6.97
CA VAL A 98 7.67 -0.88 8.20
C VAL A 98 8.45 -2.15 8.41
N LYS A 99 9.39 -2.10 9.35
CA LYS A 99 10.25 -3.22 9.69
C LYS A 99 9.63 -4.07 10.79
N ILE A 100 9.66 -5.38 10.60
CA ILE A 100 9.13 -6.39 11.51
C ILE A 100 10.26 -7.38 11.81
N SER A 101 10.71 -7.41 13.06
CA SER A 101 11.77 -8.32 13.50
C SER A 101 11.22 -9.68 13.93
N PRO A 102 12.07 -10.72 14.13
CA PRO A 102 11.63 -12.06 14.50
C PRO A 102 10.78 -12.15 15.77
N ASN A 103 11.01 -11.25 16.72
CA ASN A 103 10.23 -11.12 17.94
C ASN A 103 8.94 -10.29 17.75
N GLN A 104 8.51 -10.05 16.50
CA GLN A 104 7.32 -9.30 16.12
C GLN A 104 7.32 -7.82 16.55
N LYS A 105 8.48 -7.25 16.92
CA LYS A 105 8.60 -5.81 17.14
C LYS A 105 8.53 -5.08 15.79
N VAL A 106 7.70 -4.05 15.76
CA VAL A 106 7.50 -3.19 14.59
C VAL A 106 8.22 -1.85 14.79
N THR A 107 8.89 -1.36 13.77
CA THR A 107 9.44 0.00 13.71
C THR A 107 9.14 0.61 12.34
N VAL A 108 8.79 1.88 12.31
CA VAL A 108 8.49 2.61 11.07
C VAL A 108 9.63 3.60 10.81
N SER A 109 10.09 3.69 9.55
CA SER A 109 11.04 4.72 9.14
C SER A 109 10.37 6.11 9.12
N PRO A 110 11.16 7.19 9.04
CA PRO A 110 10.62 8.47 8.57
C PRO A 110 9.90 8.31 7.22
N VAL A 111 9.00 9.25 6.93
CA VAL A 111 8.34 9.34 5.62
C VAL A 111 9.37 9.79 4.57
N PHE A 112 9.28 9.23 3.37
CA PHE A 112 10.10 9.64 2.22
C PHE A 112 9.32 9.47 0.92
N GLY A 113 9.83 9.98 -0.21
CA GLY A 113 9.14 9.80 -1.49
C GLY A 113 9.45 10.89 -2.51
N SER A 114 8.70 10.93 -3.59
CA SER A 114 8.76 11.99 -4.60
C SER A 114 7.36 12.14 -5.20
N CYS A 115 7.13 13.14 -6.06
CA CYS A 115 5.82 13.24 -6.73
C CYS A 115 5.64 12.26 -7.90
N SER A 116 6.57 11.31 -8.10
CA SER A 116 6.47 10.27 -9.12
C SER A 116 5.99 8.94 -8.52
N ASP A 117 5.06 8.29 -9.20
CA ASP A 117 4.59 6.92 -8.94
C ASP A 117 5.51 5.83 -9.51
N LEU A 118 6.59 6.22 -10.20
CA LEU A 118 7.58 5.30 -10.77
C LEU A 118 8.57 4.85 -9.69
N ILE A 119 8.13 3.91 -8.86
CA ILE A 119 8.94 3.33 -7.78
C ILE A 119 9.74 2.15 -8.30
N LYS A 120 11.07 2.23 -8.21
CA LYS A 120 11.96 1.09 -8.48
C LYS A 120 12.66 0.65 -7.20
N VAL A 121 12.46 -0.61 -6.81
CA VAL A 121 13.05 -1.16 -5.59
C VAL A 121 14.13 -2.19 -5.89
N SER A 122 15.27 -2.07 -5.22
CA SER A 122 16.32 -3.08 -5.17
C SER A 122 16.56 -3.48 -3.71
N ALA A 123 16.28 -4.74 -3.38
CA ALA A 123 16.50 -5.27 -2.05
C ALA A 123 17.69 -6.23 -2.04
N LYS A 124 18.61 -6.01 -1.11
CA LYS A 124 19.72 -6.89 -0.77
C LYS A 124 19.64 -7.22 0.72
N PRO A 125 20.31 -8.28 1.20
CA PRO A 125 20.22 -8.69 2.60
C PRO A 125 20.54 -7.59 3.61
N ASN A 126 21.40 -6.63 3.26
CA ASN A 126 21.87 -5.59 4.17
C ASN A 126 21.32 -4.19 3.87
N GLN A 127 20.61 -4.03 2.74
CA GLN A 127 20.13 -2.73 2.31
C GLN A 127 18.98 -2.84 1.31
N ILE A 128 17.98 -1.99 1.48
CA ILE A 128 16.93 -1.74 0.49
C ILE A 128 17.17 -0.37 -0.11
N ILE A 129 17.11 -0.29 -1.45
CA ILE A 129 17.25 0.94 -2.20
C ILE A 129 15.96 1.18 -2.98
N VAL A 130 15.36 2.34 -2.78
CA VAL A 130 14.23 2.83 -3.58
C VAL A 130 14.76 3.96 -4.46
N THR A 131 14.49 3.87 -5.76
CA THR A 131 14.82 4.91 -6.74
C THR A 131 13.53 5.42 -7.36
N MET A 132 13.37 6.73 -7.36
CA MET A 132 12.22 7.41 -7.95
C MET A 132 12.73 8.56 -8.82
N PRO A 133 12.05 8.92 -9.92
CA PRO A 133 12.29 10.19 -10.59
C PRO A 133 12.06 11.35 -9.62
N ASP A 134 12.92 12.37 -9.70
CA ASP A 134 12.62 13.64 -9.06
C ASP A 134 11.59 14.38 -9.90
N PHE A 135 10.58 14.98 -9.27
CA PHE A 135 9.55 15.74 -9.97
C PHE A 135 9.60 17.19 -9.49
N MET A 136 10.13 18.07 -10.34
CA MET A 136 10.32 19.49 -10.02
C MET A 136 9.23 20.40 -10.60
N GLY A 137 8.05 19.85 -10.93
CA GLY A 137 6.96 20.59 -11.58
C GLY A 137 7.05 20.60 -13.11
N ALA A 138 6.15 21.32 -13.77
CA ALA A 138 6.13 21.42 -15.23
C ALA A 138 7.40 22.15 -15.71
N PRO A 139 8.20 21.55 -16.60
CA PRO A 139 9.41 22.19 -17.11
C PRO A 139 9.05 23.40 -17.98
N GLU A 140 9.82 24.49 -17.89
CA GLU A 140 9.60 25.71 -18.67
C GLU A 140 10.30 25.68 -20.04
N SER A 141 11.06 24.61 -20.33
CA SER A 141 11.78 24.39 -21.59
C SER A 141 12.10 22.90 -21.81
N GLU A 142 12.32 22.50 -23.07
CA GLU A 142 12.72 21.12 -23.41
C GLU A 142 14.05 20.70 -22.74
N GLU A 143 14.98 21.63 -22.54
CA GLU A 143 16.25 21.35 -21.87
C GLU A 143 16.03 21.07 -20.36
N GLN A 144 15.15 21.83 -19.71
CA GLN A 144 14.74 21.56 -18.34
C GLN A 144 13.97 20.25 -18.23
N GLU A 145 13.10 19.94 -19.18
CA GLU A 145 12.36 18.67 -19.23
C GLU A 145 13.34 17.48 -19.24
N ARG A 146 14.36 17.52 -20.10
CA ARG A 146 15.39 16.48 -20.16
C ARG A 146 16.20 16.38 -18.88
N LYS A 147 16.50 17.49 -18.21
CA LYS A 147 17.24 17.51 -16.94
C LYS A 147 16.41 16.97 -15.78
N VAL A 148 15.15 17.37 -15.68
CA VAL A 148 14.20 16.90 -14.64
C VAL A 148 13.95 15.40 -14.83
N ALA A 149 13.70 14.94 -16.05
CA ALA A 149 13.48 13.52 -16.35
C ALA A 149 14.68 12.61 -16.00
N GLN A 150 15.91 13.16 -15.94
CA GLN A 150 17.12 12.42 -15.58
C GLN A 150 17.43 12.45 -14.09
N LYS A 151 16.86 13.41 -13.34
CA LYS A 151 17.14 13.57 -11.92
C LYS A 151 16.38 12.49 -11.15
N LYS A 152 17.09 11.83 -10.23
CA LYS A 152 16.56 10.70 -9.45
C LYS A 152 16.75 10.96 -7.98
N MET A 153 15.73 10.59 -7.21
CA MET A 153 15.77 10.48 -5.77
C MET A 153 16.14 9.06 -5.40
N ILE A 154 17.21 8.89 -4.62
CA ILE A 154 17.69 7.58 -4.15
C ILE A 154 17.55 7.52 -2.64
N TYR A 155 16.68 6.63 -2.19
CA TYR A 155 16.48 6.34 -0.78
C TYR A 155 17.11 5.00 -0.43
N SER A 156 17.95 4.98 0.60
CA SER A 156 18.60 3.76 1.06
C SER A 156 18.31 3.49 2.53
N TYR A 157 17.95 2.26 2.84
CA TYR A 157 17.55 1.83 4.17
C TYR A 157 18.30 0.57 4.58
N ASP A 158 18.96 0.60 5.73
CA ASP A 158 19.74 -0.52 6.29
C ASP A 158 19.02 -1.23 7.45
N GLY A 159 17.75 -0.91 7.68
CA GLY A 159 16.96 -1.47 8.80
C GLY A 159 17.01 -0.63 10.07
N LYS A 160 17.76 0.47 10.07
CA LYS A 160 17.85 1.45 11.16
C LYS A 160 17.85 2.89 10.64
N LEU A 161 18.67 3.17 9.64
CA LEU A 161 18.89 4.50 9.09
C LEU A 161 18.32 4.58 7.68
N LEU A 162 17.58 5.64 7.42
CA LEU A 162 17.11 6.01 6.10
C LEU A 162 17.95 7.17 5.58
N LYS A 163 18.47 7.07 4.36
CA LYS A 163 19.23 8.14 3.71
C LYS A 163 18.60 8.52 2.39
N GLU A 164 18.46 9.81 2.16
CA GLU A 164 18.08 10.41 0.88
C GLU A 164 19.34 10.95 0.20
N ASN A 165 19.65 10.46 -1.00
CA ASN A 165 20.81 10.86 -1.79
C ASN A 165 22.13 10.84 -0.97
N GLY A 166 22.23 9.88 -0.03
CA GLY A 166 23.38 9.70 0.87
C GLY A 166 23.33 10.49 2.18
N LYS A 167 22.43 11.47 2.33
CA LYS A 167 22.22 12.24 3.57
C LYS A 167 21.22 11.54 4.48
N LEU A 168 21.50 11.48 5.77
CA LEU A 168 20.59 10.90 6.76
C LEU A 168 19.27 11.69 6.80
N LEU A 169 18.16 10.97 6.71
CA LEU A 169 16.81 11.49 6.86
C LEU A 169 16.34 11.15 8.28
N LEU A 170 15.97 12.17 9.04
CA LEU A 170 15.57 12.05 10.44
C LEU A 170 14.05 11.98 10.55
N GLN A 171 13.58 11.33 11.60
CA GLN A 171 12.17 11.35 11.96
C GLN A 171 11.88 12.70 12.62
N GLU A 172 10.94 13.47 12.07
CA GLU A 172 10.44 14.71 12.68
C GLU A 172 9.57 14.42 13.92
#